data_AF-A0A4Q5P914-F1
#
_entry.id   AF-A0A4Q5P914-F1
#
_cell.length_a   1.000
_cell.length_b   1.000
_cell.length_c   1.000
_cell.angle_alpha   90.00
_cell.angle_beta   90.00
_cell.angle_gamma   90.00
#
_symmetry.space_group_name_H-M   'P 1'
#
loop_
_entity.id
_entity.type
_entity.pdbx_description
1 polymer ?
#
loop_
_entity_poly.entity_id
_entity_poly.type
_entity_poly.pdbx_seq_one_letter_code
_entity_poly.pdbx_strand_id
1 'polypeptide(L)'
;MRIHLTSALAAGVCLSCGVVLAQTPNDLVQAQATYNRTVTACNTANLPAPQREACVRDAGAALDRARGGPPTPVQATSTDGRATVMTPQVTVSPGSAIQTPPTDVRTSTDGRATIVLPADAVPASAPQ
;
A
#
# COMPACT_ATOMS: atom_id res chain seq x y z
N MET A 1 -51.56 27.29 24.51
CA MET A 1 -51.10 26.57 25.71
C MET A 1 -51.04 25.09 25.40
N ARG A 2 -49.84 24.59 25.05
CA ARG A 2 -49.45 23.18 25.05
C ARG A 2 -47.92 23.16 25.01
N ILE A 3 -47.35 22.78 26.16
CA ILE A 3 -45.92 22.80 26.47
C ILE A 3 -45.36 21.47 25.97
N HIS A 4 -44.47 21.50 24.99
CA HIS A 4 -43.70 20.31 24.61
C HIS A 4 -42.38 20.32 25.39
N LEU A 5 -42.25 19.27 26.20
CA LEU A 5 -41.17 18.95 27.12
C LEU A 5 -39.80 18.94 26.43
N THR A 6 -38.86 19.53 27.16
CA THR A 6 -37.42 19.37 27.10
C THR A 6 -36.99 17.90 27.19
N SER A 7 -36.21 17.42 26.21
CA SER A 7 -35.35 16.25 26.36
C SER A 7 -33.91 16.67 26.12
N ALA A 8 -33.25 17.03 27.23
CA ALA A 8 -31.80 17.06 27.32
C ALA A 8 -31.30 15.64 27.55
N LEU A 9 -30.38 15.16 26.72
CA LEU A 9 -29.50 14.03 26.99
C LEU A 9 -28.22 14.29 26.17
N ALA A 10 -27.31 15.08 26.74
CA ALA A 10 -26.22 14.63 27.61
C ALA A 10 -25.08 14.01 26.79
N ALA A 11 -24.00 14.77 26.73
CA ALA A 11 -22.73 14.43 26.13
C ALA A 11 -22.15 13.14 26.75
N GLY A 12 -21.74 12.22 25.88
CA GLY A 12 -20.88 11.09 26.22
C GLY A 12 -19.66 11.11 25.31
N VAL A 13 -18.72 12.02 25.57
CA VAL A 13 -17.37 11.93 25.00
C VAL A 13 -16.66 10.81 25.75
N CYS A 14 -16.70 9.59 25.20
CA CYS A 14 -15.83 8.53 25.68
C CYS A 14 -14.42 8.78 25.14
N LEU A 15 -13.53 9.27 26.02
CA LEU A 15 -12.08 9.07 25.89
C LEU A 15 -11.84 7.55 25.90
N SER A 16 -11.64 6.94 24.74
CA SER A 16 -11.16 5.55 24.66
C SER A 16 -9.65 5.52 24.93
N CYS A 17 -9.28 5.09 26.14
CA CYS A 17 -7.92 4.64 26.46
C CYS A 17 -7.47 3.61 25.43
N GLY A 18 -6.28 3.84 24.85
CA GLY A 18 -5.68 2.98 23.84
C GLY A 18 -5.29 1.63 24.42
N VAL A 19 -6.11 0.63 24.16
CA VAL A 19 -5.69 -0.78 24.23
C VAL A 19 -5.03 -1.08 22.90
N VAL A 20 -3.71 -1.22 22.87
CA VAL A 20 -3.00 -1.80 21.73
C VAL A 20 -3.30 -3.29 21.73
N LEU A 21 -4.43 -3.66 21.11
CA LEU A 21 -4.70 -5.05 20.77
C LEU A 21 -3.72 -5.41 19.64
N ALA A 22 -2.88 -6.42 19.88
CA ALA A 22 -2.10 -7.03 18.83
C ALA A 22 -3.06 -7.51 17.73
N GLN A 23 -2.97 -6.91 16.54
CA GLN A 23 -3.79 -7.30 15.41
C GLN A 23 -3.51 -8.76 15.09
N THR A 24 -4.55 -9.58 15.09
CA THR A 24 -4.41 -10.99 14.74
C THR A 24 -4.21 -11.11 13.23
N PRO A 25 -3.58 -12.18 12.73
CA PRO A 25 -3.49 -12.43 11.29
C PRO A 25 -4.86 -12.41 10.58
N ASN A 26 -5.93 -12.79 11.28
CA ASN A 26 -7.31 -12.70 10.78
C ASN A 26 -7.78 -11.26 10.55
N ASP A 27 -7.35 -10.31 11.38
CA ASP A 27 -7.72 -8.90 11.22
C ASP A 27 -7.13 -8.31 9.94
N LEU A 28 -5.90 -8.68 9.59
CA LEU A 28 -5.25 -8.26 8.35
C LEU A 28 -5.91 -8.87 7.11
N VAL A 29 -6.31 -10.14 7.17
CA VAL A 29 -7.06 -10.80 6.09
C VAL A 29 -8.41 -10.10 5.86
N GLN A 30 -9.09 -9.74 6.94
CA GLN A 30 -10.37 -9.03 6.86
C GLN A 30 -10.22 -7.59 6.38
N ALA A 31 -9.16 -6.89 6.79
CA ALA A 31 -8.81 -5.56 6.27
C ALA A 31 -8.53 -5.61 4.76
N GLN A 32 -7.80 -6.63 4.29
CA GLN A 32 -7.54 -6.86 2.87
C GLN A 32 -8.83 -7.12 2.08
N ALA A 33 -9.72 -7.97 2.60
CA ALA A 33 -11.00 -8.25 1.95
C ALA A 33 -11.89 -6.99 1.87
N THR A 34 -11.81 -6.10 2.86
CA THR A 34 -12.52 -4.82 2.85
C THR A 34 -11.95 -3.89 1.81
N TYR A 35 -10.63 -3.75 1.73
CA TYR A 35 -9.95 -2.99 0.68
C TYR A 35 -10.36 -3.44 -0.73
N ASN A 36 -10.34 -4.76 -1.00
CA ASN A 36 -10.70 -5.31 -2.31
C ASN A 36 -12.15 -4.96 -2.72
N ARG A 37 -13.08 -4.99 -1.77
CA ARG A 37 -14.49 -4.60 -1.99
C ARG A 37 -14.61 -3.10 -2.26
N THR A 38 -13.92 -2.27 -1.49
CA THR A 38 -13.94 -0.81 -1.65
C THR A 38 -13.36 -0.38 -2.99
N VAL A 39 -12.22 -0.94 -3.41
CA VAL A 39 -11.62 -0.63 -4.72
C VAL A 39 -12.55 -1.03 -5.87
N THR A 40 -13.20 -2.18 -5.75
CA THR A 40 -14.22 -2.60 -6.72
C THR A 40 -15.34 -1.57 -6.80
N ALA A 41 -15.86 -1.12 -5.66
CA ALA A 41 -16.89 -0.08 -5.61
C ALA A 41 -16.42 1.27 -6.19
N CYS A 42 -15.19 1.71 -5.88
CA CYS A 42 -14.61 2.92 -6.46
C CYS A 42 -14.57 2.86 -7.99
N ASN A 43 -14.21 1.69 -8.55
CA ASN A 43 -14.08 1.50 -9.98
C ASN A 43 -15.43 1.35 -10.71
N THR A 44 -16.46 0.82 -10.04
CA THR A 44 -17.78 0.60 -10.66
C THR A 44 -18.78 1.75 -10.42
N ALA A 45 -18.51 2.66 -9.48
CA ALA A 45 -19.41 3.77 -9.12
C ALA A 45 -19.54 4.89 -10.18
N ASN A 46 -19.00 4.69 -11.39
CA ASN A 46 -19.01 5.66 -12.50
C ASN A 46 -18.54 7.07 -12.08
N LEU A 47 -17.58 7.12 -11.14
CA LEU A 47 -17.00 8.36 -10.63
C LEU A 47 -16.09 9.00 -11.69
N PRO A 48 -16.05 10.34 -11.78
CA PRO A 48 -15.03 11.01 -12.58
C PRO A 48 -13.63 10.68 -12.04
N ALA A 49 -12.63 10.74 -12.91
CA ALA A 49 -11.28 10.25 -12.59
C ALA A 49 -10.70 10.83 -11.26
N PRO A 50 -10.80 12.14 -10.98
CA PRO A 50 -10.27 12.69 -9.73
C PRO A 50 -10.93 12.10 -8.48
N GLN A 51 -12.26 11.90 -8.49
CA GLN A 51 -12.98 11.31 -7.35
C GLN A 51 -12.68 9.82 -7.20
N ARG A 52 -12.56 9.09 -8.32
CA ARG A 52 -12.19 7.67 -8.30
C ARG A 52 -10.79 7.48 -7.69
N GLU A 53 -9.83 8.30 -8.10
CA GLU A 53 -8.46 8.28 -7.57
C GLU A 53 -8.40 8.65 -6.08
N ALA A 54 -9.23 9.60 -5.63
CA ALA A 54 -9.38 9.89 -4.21
C ALA A 54 -9.92 8.69 -3.44
N CYS A 55 -10.99 8.06 -3.93
CA CYS A 55 -11.60 6.87 -3.34
C CYS A 55 -10.61 5.71 -3.17
N VAL A 56 -9.82 5.42 -4.22
CA VAL A 56 -8.79 4.36 -4.18
C VAL A 56 -7.68 4.70 -3.20
N ARG A 57 -7.22 5.96 -3.14
CA ARG A 57 -6.22 6.41 -2.17
C ARG A 57 -6.73 6.29 -0.74
N ASP A 58 -7.97 6.67 -0.46
CA ASP A 58 -8.57 6.56 0.87
C ASP A 58 -8.72 5.10 1.31
N ALA A 59 -9.09 4.21 0.38
CA ALA A 59 -9.14 2.78 0.63
C ALA A 59 -7.74 2.22 0.97
N GLY A 60 -6.70 2.64 0.24
CA GLY A 60 -5.31 2.29 0.51
C GLY A 60 -4.85 2.79 1.88
N ALA A 61 -5.13 4.05 2.21
CA ALA A 61 -4.78 4.63 3.51
C ALA A 61 -5.50 3.94 4.68
N ALA A 62 -6.71 3.42 4.47
CA ALA A 62 -7.40 2.59 5.47
C ALA A 62 -6.70 1.24 5.67
N LEU A 63 -6.25 0.59 4.59
CA LEU A 63 -5.50 -0.66 4.67
C LEU A 63 -4.12 -0.46 5.32
N ASP A 64 -3.44 0.63 5.01
CA ASP A 64 -2.13 0.96 5.60
C ASP A 64 -2.26 1.20 7.11
N ARG A 65 -3.28 1.96 7.55
CA ARG A 65 -3.59 2.09 8.98
C ARG A 65 -3.84 0.73 9.64
N ALA A 66 -4.57 -0.15 8.96
CA ALA A 66 -4.81 -1.51 9.44
C ALA A 66 -3.54 -2.38 9.49
N ARG A 67 -2.46 -2.01 8.79
CA ARG A 67 -1.15 -2.70 8.81
C ARG A 67 -0.13 -2.06 9.76
N GLY A 68 -0.50 -1.02 10.49
CA GLY A 68 0.40 -0.28 11.38
C GLY A 68 1.03 0.97 10.75
N GLY A 69 0.53 1.43 9.60
CA GLY A 69 0.95 2.64 8.92
C GLY A 69 1.52 2.39 7.52
N PRO A 70 1.81 3.46 6.76
CA PRO A 70 2.48 3.33 5.47
C PRO A 70 3.87 2.70 5.65
N PRO A 71 4.35 1.91 4.67
CA PRO A 71 5.68 1.33 4.74
C PRO A 71 6.74 2.44 4.85
N THR A 72 7.55 2.38 5.90
CA THR A 72 8.67 3.28 6.11
C THR A 72 9.80 2.94 5.14
N PRO A 73 10.36 3.89 4.37
CA PRO A 73 11.50 3.58 3.51
C PRO A 73 12.73 3.19 4.35
N VAL A 74 13.47 2.19 3.89
CA VAL A 74 14.74 1.78 4.49
C VAL A 74 15.88 2.49 3.78
N GLN A 75 16.79 3.07 4.57
CA GLN A 75 18.00 3.66 4.04
C GLN A 75 19.09 2.59 3.97
N ALA A 76 19.66 2.37 2.79
CA ALA A 76 20.83 1.54 2.59
C ALA A 76 21.95 2.39 2.00
N THR A 77 23.20 2.13 2.40
CA THR A 77 24.34 2.73 1.72
C THR A 77 24.62 1.92 0.44
N SER A 78 24.89 2.62 -0.67
CA SER A 78 25.30 1.99 -1.92
C SER A 78 26.55 1.14 -1.71
N THR A 79 26.68 0.06 -2.47
CA THR A 79 27.81 -0.89 -2.37
C THR A 79 29.17 -0.21 -2.52
N ASP A 80 29.26 0.86 -3.31
CA ASP A 80 30.47 1.66 -3.51
C ASP A 80 30.67 2.77 -2.47
N GLY A 81 29.75 2.92 -1.50
CA GLY A 81 29.83 3.87 -0.39
C GLY A 81 29.52 5.32 -0.76
N ARG A 82 29.13 5.63 -2.01
CA ARG A 82 29.02 7.01 -2.50
C ARG A 82 27.61 7.59 -2.45
N ALA A 83 26.60 6.76 -2.28
CA ALA A 83 25.20 7.16 -2.30
C ALA A 83 24.41 6.52 -1.17
N THR A 84 23.33 7.19 -0.76
CA THR A 84 22.29 6.62 0.09
C THR A 84 21.12 6.21 -0.80
N VAL A 85 20.80 4.92 -0.79
CA VAL A 85 19.69 4.32 -1.52
C VAL A 85 18.49 4.24 -0.58
N MET A 86 17.36 4.82 -0.99
CA MET A 86 16.08 4.64 -0.31
C MET A 86 15.34 3.49 -0.97
N THR A 87 15.15 2.38 -0.26
CA THR A 87 14.32 1.27 -0.73
C THR A 87 12.99 1.26 0.00
N PRO A 88 11.87 0.98 -0.69
CA PRO A 88 10.61 0.71 -0.02
C PRO A 88 10.80 -0.49 0.90
N GLN A 89 10.38 -0.39 2.17
CA GLN A 89 10.37 -1.56 3.04
C GLN A 89 9.35 -2.56 2.51
N VAL A 90 9.82 -3.73 2.07
CA VAL A 90 8.94 -4.82 1.69
C VAL A 90 8.47 -5.49 2.98
N THR A 91 7.35 -5.00 3.53
CA THR A 91 6.72 -5.66 4.67
C THR A 91 6.10 -6.97 4.18
N VAL A 92 6.83 -8.07 4.33
CA VAL A 92 6.28 -9.43 4.14
C VAL A 92 5.17 -9.66 5.14
N SER A 93 3.93 -9.74 4.65
CA SER A 93 2.88 -10.42 5.42
C SER A 93 3.33 -11.87 5.62
N PRO A 94 3.30 -12.44 6.85
CA PRO A 94 3.65 -13.83 7.06
C PRO A 94 2.72 -14.70 6.20
N GLY A 95 3.27 -15.29 5.14
CA GLY A 95 2.55 -16.06 4.11
C GLY A 95 2.74 -15.55 2.66
N SER A 96 3.25 -14.34 2.45
CA SER A 96 3.65 -13.87 1.12
C SER A 96 5.15 -14.09 0.93
N ALA A 97 5.52 -15.10 0.16
CA ALA A 97 6.90 -15.22 -0.30
C ALA A 97 7.21 -14.01 -1.20
N ILE A 98 8.17 -13.15 -0.80
CA ILE A 98 8.78 -12.21 -1.74
C ILE A 98 9.52 -13.08 -2.76
N GLN A 99 8.94 -13.20 -3.95
CA GLN A 99 9.72 -13.60 -5.11
C GLN A 99 10.38 -12.31 -5.61
N THR A 100 11.63 -12.08 -5.20
CA THR A 100 12.48 -11.13 -5.93
C THR A 100 12.69 -11.76 -7.30
N PRO A 101 12.14 -11.22 -8.40
CA PRO A 101 12.42 -11.78 -9.71
C PRO A 101 13.94 -11.69 -9.95
N PRO A 102 14.58 -12.76 -10.42
CA PRO A 102 15.99 -12.68 -10.78
C PRO A 102 16.17 -11.57 -11.81
N THR A 103 17.18 -10.73 -11.62
CA THR A 103 17.55 -9.68 -12.59
C THR A 103 18.89 -10.07 -13.20
N ASP A 104 18.96 -10.06 -14.53
CA ASP A 104 20.22 -10.22 -15.25
C ASP A 104 20.81 -8.84 -15.48
N VAL A 105 22.03 -8.63 -14.99
CA VAL A 105 22.75 -7.36 -15.10
C VAL A 105 23.92 -7.57 -16.05
N ARG A 106 23.86 -6.92 -17.21
CA ARG A 106 24.90 -7.03 -18.23
C ARG A 106 25.43 -5.65 -18.60
N THR A 107 26.74 -5.55 -18.75
CA THR A 107 27.34 -4.36 -19.37
C THR A 107 27.04 -4.36 -20.86
N SER A 108 26.64 -3.21 -21.41
CA SER A 108 26.47 -2.98 -22.84
C SER A 108 27.74 -3.37 -23.60
N THR A 109 27.58 -3.84 -24.84
CA THR A 109 28.69 -4.31 -25.68
C THR A 109 29.76 -3.24 -25.91
N ASP A 110 29.36 -1.97 -25.93
CA ASP A 110 30.26 -0.81 -26.05
C ASP A 110 30.88 -0.36 -24.71
N GLY A 111 30.55 -1.04 -23.60
CA GLY A 111 31.07 -0.76 -22.27
C GLY A 111 30.50 0.49 -21.59
N ARG A 112 29.55 1.20 -22.22
CA ARG A 112 29.12 2.54 -21.76
C ARG A 112 27.90 2.53 -20.85
N ALA A 113 27.17 1.42 -20.77
CA ALA A 113 25.95 1.33 -19.99
C ALA A 113 25.86 0.01 -19.23
N THR A 114 25.18 0.04 -18.08
CA THR A 114 24.73 -1.14 -17.34
C THR A 114 23.27 -1.38 -17.70
N ILE A 115 22.98 -2.56 -18.24
CA ILE A 115 21.64 -2.97 -18.67
C ILE A 115 21.09 -3.93 -17.61
N VAL A 116 19.93 -3.61 -17.04
CA VAL A 116 19.21 -4.47 -16.07
C VAL A 116 17.97 -5.02 -16.74
N LEU A 117 17.94 -6.33 -17.03
CA LEU A 117 16.77 -7.00 -17.59
C LEU A 117 16.03 -7.79 -16.49
N PRO A 118 14.70 -7.64 -16.40
CA PRO A 118 13.88 -8.63 -15.71
C PRO A 118 14.06 -10.00 -16.39
N ALA A 119 14.24 -11.08 -15.62
CA ALA A 119 14.46 -12.42 -16.19
C ALA A 119 13.34 -12.91 -17.13
N ASP A 120 12.14 -12.32 -17.04
CA ASP A 120 10.98 -12.66 -17.87
C ASP A 120 10.77 -11.72 -19.07
N ALA A 121 11.76 -10.87 -19.39
CA ALA A 121 11.67 -9.98 -20.55
C ALA A 121 11.76 -10.81 -21.86
N VAL A 122 10.61 -11.19 -22.41
CA VAL A 122 10.51 -11.71 -23.78
C VAL A 122 11.03 -10.61 -24.72
N PRO A 123 12.08 -10.85 -25.52
CA PRO A 123 12.55 -9.84 -26.47
C PRO A 123 11.42 -9.52 -27.44
N ALA A 124 11.06 -8.24 -27.54
CA ALA A 124 10.14 -7.76 -28.56
C ALA A 124 10.74 -8.10 -29.93
N SER A 125 10.11 -9.05 -30.64
CA SER A 125 10.44 -9.38 -32.01
C SER A 125 10.42 -8.10 -32.85
N ALA A 126 11.55 -7.75 -33.47
CA ALA A 126 11.60 -6.66 -34.43
C ALA A 126 10.66 -6.95 -35.61
N PRO A 127 9.92 -5.97 -36.15
CA PRO A 127 9.21 -6.15 -37.40
C PRO A 127 10.23 -6.37 -38.53
N GLN A 128 10.06 -7.47 -39.27
CA GLN A 128 10.67 -7.63 -40.60
C GLN A 128 9.87 -6.85 -41.64
#